data_AF-A0AAW5ZWE5-F1
#
_entry.id   AF-A0AAW5ZWE5-F1
#
_cell.length_a   1.000
_cell.length_b   1.000
_cell.length_c   1.000
_cell.angle_alpha   90.00
_cell.angle_beta   90.00
_cell.angle_gamma   90.00
#
_symmetry.space_group_name_H-M   'P 1'
#
loop_
_entity.id
_entity.type
_entity.pdbx_description
1 polymer ?
#
loop_
_entity_poly.entity_id
_entity_poly.type
_entity_poly.pdbx_seq_one_letter_code
_entity_poly.pdbx_strand_id
1 'polypeptide(L)'
;MSHPYVSEDHEGKPWFEWIVAVVVIIATVLAVAGYTKAATAAIAVTAIVTGLVRLVLRERSPWKVRSVVFDAFMGVGLGAGLLILLTIVPVGN
;
A
#
# COMPACT_ATOMS: atom_id res chain seq x y z
N MET A 1 -22.78 31.57 13.04
CA MET A 1 -21.48 31.06 12.57
C MET A 1 -21.78 29.94 11.60
N SER A 2 -21.71 30.21 10.29
CA SER A 2 -21.95 29.19 9.27
C SER A 2 -20.74 28.27 9.22
N HIS A 3 -20.96 26.98 9.49
CA HIS A 3 -19.95 25.96 9.22
C HIS A 3 -19.60 26.08 7.72
N PRO A 4 -18.33 26.32 7.36
CA PRO A 4 -17.95 26.37 5.95
C PRO A 4 -18.36 25.04 5.31
N TYR A 5 -19.10 25.10 4.19
CA TYR A 5 -19.41 23.91 3.41
C TYR A 5 -18.10 23.40 2.80
N VAL A 6 -17.48 22.43 3.47
CA VAL A 6 -16.39 21.63 2.95
C VAL A 6 -17.06 20.44 2.27
N SER A 7 -17.00 20.40 0.94
CA SER A 7 -17.52 19.27 0.18
C SER A 7 -16.60 18.06 0.36
N GLU A 8 -16.94 17.21 1.34
CA GLU A 8 -16.42 15.85 1.46
C GLU A 8 -16.80 14.98 0.24
N ASP A 9 -17.64 15.47 -0.69
CA ASP A 9 -17.93 14.83 -1.98
C ASP A 9 -16.68 14.56 -2.85
N HIS A 10 -15.57 15.23 -2.58
CA HIS A 10 -14.27 14.98 -3.24
C HIS A 10 -13.39 14.00 -2.47
N GLU A 11 -13.81 13.51 -1.29
CA GLU A 11 -13.16 12.40 -0.60
C GLU A 11 -13.64 11.11 -1.24
N GLY A 12 -12.87 10.66 -2.23
CA GLY A 12 -13.11 9.40 -2.92
C GLY A 12 -13.43 8.27 -1.94
N LYS A 13 -14.39 7.41 -2.32
CA LYS A 13 -14.78 6.24 -1.52
C LYS A 13 -13.52 5.42 -1.16
N PRO A 14 -13.26 5.10 0.11
CA PRO A 14 -12.01 4.47 0.57
C PRO A 14 -11.91 2.97 0.22
N TRP A 15 -12.61 2.51 -0.82
CA TRP A 15 -12.71 1.10 -1.19
C TRP A 15 -11.33 0.47 -1.47
N PHE A 16 -10.40 1.26 -2.02
CA PHE A 16 -9.03 0.82 -2.27
C PHE A 16 -8.25 0.61 -0.97
N GLU A 17 -8.43 1.50 0.02
CA GLU A 17 -7.79 1.38 1.34
C GLU A 17 -8.25 0.11 2.06
N TRP A 18 -9.53 -0.24 1.92
CA TRP A 18 -10.08 -1.49 2.45
C TRP A 18 -9.48 -2.74 1.80
N ILE A 19 -9.22 -2.71 0.48
CA ILE A 19 -8.53 -3.82 -0.21
C ILE A 19 -7.11 -3.97 0.35
N VAL A 20 -6.36 -2.87 0.47
CA VAL A 20 -5.02 -2.90 1.04
C VAL A 20 -5.04 -3.43 2.48
N ALA A 21 -6.01 -2.99 3.29
CA ALA A 21 -6.18 -3.47 4.67
C ALA A 21 -6.43 -4.99 4.72
N VAL A 22 -7.27 -5.53 3.83
CA VAL A 22 -7.49 -6.98 3.74
C VAL A 22 -6.20 -7.71 3.39
N VAL A 23 -5.39 -7.19 2.47
CA VAL A 23 -4.10 -7.80 2.13
C VAL A 23 -3.15 -7.80 3.33
N VAL A 24 -3.10 -6.71 4.12
CA VAL A 24 -2.29 -6.63 5.34
C VAL A 24 -2.75 -7.66 6.38
N ILE A 25 -4.07 -7.86 6.53
CA ILE A 25 -4.62 -8.88 7.42
C ILE A 25 -4.18 -10.28 6.95
N ILE A 26 -4.30 -10.59 5.67
CA ILE A 26 -3.85 -11.87 5.10
C ILE A 26 -2.35 -12.08 5.32
N ALA A 27 -1.53 -11.05 5.05
CA ALA A 27 -0.09 -11.12 5.28
C ALA A 27 0.25 -11.36 6.76
N THR A 28 -0.51 -10.74 7.67
CA THR A 28 -0.34 -10.94 9.12
C THR A 28 -0.66 -12.37 9.52
N VAL A 29 -1.77 -12.94 9.02
CA VAL A 29 -2.13 -14.34 9.26
C VAL A 29 -1.06 -15.29 8.72
N LEU A 30 -0.55 -15.02 7.51
CA LEU A 30 0.54 -15.80 6.92
C LEU A 30 1.81 -15.74 7.79
N ALA A 31 2.19 -14.56 8.27
CA ALA A 31 3.36 -14.39 9.13
C ALA A 31 3.21 -15.16 10.46
N VAL A 32 2.04 -15.08 11.10
CA VAL A 32 1.77 -15.81 12.35
C VAL A 32 1.77 -17.32 12.14
N ALA A 33 1.33 -17.79 10.97
CA ALA A 33 1.35 -19.21 10.59
C ALA A 33 2.75 -19.74 10.21
N GLY A 34 3.78 -18.90 10.25
CA GLY A 34 5.16 -19.25 9.90
C GLY A 34 5.58 -18.79 8.50
N TYR A 35 4.61 -18.62 7.59
CA TYR A 35 4.77 -18.28 6.15
C TYR A 35 5.29 -16.86 5.89
N THR A 36 6.41 -16.52 6.50
CA THR A 36 6.95 -15.16 6.59
C THR A 36 7.44 -14.68 5.23
N LYS A 37 7.94 -15.58 4.38
CA LYS A 37 8.30 -15.25 2.99
C LYS A 37 7.09 -14.84 2.17
N ALA A 38 6.00 -15.59 2.27
CA ALA A 38 4.76 -15.30 1.55
C ALA A 38 4.12 -14.00 2.05
N ALA A 39 4.12 -13.77 3.37
CA ALA A 39 3.66 -12.53 3.98
C ALA A 39 4.45 -11.32 3.47
N THR A 40 5.79 -11.42 3.50
CA THR A 40 6.68 -10.33 3.06
C THR A 40 6.52 -10.05 1.56
N ALA A 41 6.43 -11.09 0.74
CA ALA A 41 6.19 -10.96 -0.69
C ALA A 41 4.83 -10.29 -0.97
N ALA A 42 3.77 -10.67 -0.24
CA ALA A 42 2.45 -10.05 -0.39
C ALA A 42 2.49 -8.55 -0.08
N ILE A 43 3.14 -8.14 1.02
CA ILE A 43 3.30 -6.72 1.37
C ILE A 43 4.14 -5.97 0.32
N ALA A 44 5.25 -6.57 -0.12
CA ALA A 44 6.14 -5.95 -1.10
C ALA A 44 5.44 -5.72 -2.45
N VAL A 45 4.74 -6.74 -2.95
CA VAL A 45 3.94 -6.63 -4.19
C VAL A 45 2.85 -5.58 -4.03
N THR A 46 2.15 -5.57 -2.90
CA THR A 46 1.09 -4.59 -2.64
C THR A 46 1.65 -3.17 -2.65
N ALA A 47 2.77 -2.92 -1.98
CA ALA A 47 3.42 -1.61 -1.94
C ALA A 47 3.86 -1.12 -3.33
N ILE A 48 4.41 -2.01 -4.17
CA ILE A 48 4.77 -1.68 -5.56
C ILE A 48 3.52 -1.35 -6.36
N VAL A 49 2.51 -2.21 -6.32
CA VAL A 49 1.27 -2.02 -7.08
C VAL A 49 0.57 -0.73 -6.66
N THR A 50 0.47 -0.42 -5.37
CA THR A 50 -0.12 0.83 -4.88
C THR A 50 0.68 2.04 -5.37
N GLY A 51 2.03 1.97 -5.35
CA GLY A 51 2.89 3.01 -5.89
C GLY A 51 2.73 3.21 -7.41
N LEU A 52 2.61 2.13 -8.17
CA LEU A 52 2.37 2.16 -9.62
C LEU A 52 0.99 2.72 -9.97
N VAL A 53 -0.06 2.28 -9.26
CA VAL A 53 -1.42 2.81 -9.42
C VAL A 53 -1.43 4.31 -9.15
N ARG A 54 -0.67 4.80 -8.18
CA ARG A 54 -0.50 6.24 -7.93
C ARG A 54 0.16 6.97 -9.11
N LEU A 55 1.20 6.40 -9.70
CA LEU A 55 1.88 6.99 -10.86
C LEU A 55 0.97 7.08 -12.09
N VAL A 56 0.12 6.07 -12.29
CA VAL A 56 -0.84 6.00 -13.41
C VAL A 56 -1.99 6.97 -13.20
N LEU A 57 -2.63 6.94 -12.03
CA LEU A 57 -3.85 7.72 -11.78
C LEU A 57 -3.59 9.16 -11.36
N ARG A 58 -2.40 9.46 -10.82
CA ARG A 58 -1.98 10.78 -10.33
C ARG A 58 -3.08 11.45 -9.50
N GLU A 59 -3.71 12.51 -9.99
CA GLU A 59 -4.75 13.27 -9.28
C GLU A 59 -6.09 12.54 -9.17
N ARG A 60 -6.31 11.46 -9.96
CA ARG A 60 -7.52 10.62 -9.89
C ARG A 60 -7.32 9.37 -9.03
N SER A 61 -6.26 9.30 -8.22
CA SER A 61 -6.03 8.13 -7.38
C SER A 61 -7.20 7.91 -6.42
N PRO A 62 -7.59 6.66 -6.15
CA PRO A 62 -8.73 6.33 -5.31
C PRO A 62 -8.50 6.62 -3.82
N TRP A 63 -7.32 7.09 -3.43
CA TRP A 63 -6.97 7.53 -2.08
C TRP A 63 -6.39 8.95 -2.08
N LYS A 64 -6.56 9.66 -0.97
CA LYS A 64 -6.22 11.08 -0.81
C LYS A 64 -4.85 11.23 -0.17
N VAL A 65 -3.82 11.48 -0.99
CA VAL A 65 -2.46 11.77 -0.50
C VAL A 65 -1.92 13.05 -1.13
N ARG A 66 -1.18 13.81 -0.30
CA ARG A 66 -0.72 15.18 -0.57
C ARG A 66 0.35 15.29 -1.68
N SER A 67 1.06 14.19 -2.02
CA SER A 67 2.07 14.17 -3.09
C SER A 67 2.10 12.82 -3.84
N VAL A 68 2.02 12.85 -5.17
CA VAL A 68 2.12 11.67 -6.06
C VAL A 68 3.53 11.07 -6.01
N VAL A 69 4.56 11.93 -6.06
CA VAL A 69 5.96 11.50 -6.09
C VAL A 69 6.34 10.81 -4.79
N PHE A 70 5.91 11.36 -3.65
CA PHE A 70 6.20 10.78 -2.34
C PHE A 70 5.58 9.39 -2.19
N ASP A 71 4.30 9.23 -2.52
CA ASP A 71 3.62 7.92 -2.46
C ASP A 71 4.29 6.88 -3.35
N ALA A 72 4.60 7.26 -4.59
CA ALA A 72 5.23 6.36 -5.54
C ALA A 72 6.63 5.94 -5.08
N PHE A 73 7.41 6.89 -4.57
CA PHE A 73 8.74 6.63 -4.02
C PHE A 73 8.67 5.67 -2.82
N MET A 74 7.77 5.92 -1.88
CA MET A 74 7.59 5.05 -0.71
C MET A 74 7.09 3.67 -1.11
N GLY A 75 6.06 3.57 -1.95
CA GLY A 75 5.49 2.29 -2.36
C GLY A 75 6.46 1.43 -3.16
N VAL A 76 7.06 1.99 -4.21
CA VAL A 76 8.00 1.27 -5.07
C VAL A 76 9.33 1.02 -4.35
N GLY A 77 9.86 2.01 -3.64
CA GLY A 77 11.12 1.90 -2.91
C GLY A 77 11.05 0.89 -1.77
N LEU A 78 9.99 0.93 -0.95
CA LEU A 78 9.78 -0.04 0.12
C LEU A 78 9.58 -1.45 -0.44
N GLY A 79 8.74 -1.61 -1.46
CA GLY A 79 8.49 -2.93 -2.03
C GLY A 79 9.73 -3.53 -2.73
N ALA A 80 10.49 -2.73 -3.47
CA ALA A 80 11.76 -3.17 -4.04
C ALA A 80 12.77 -3.53 -2.93
N GLY A 81 12.86 -2.72 -1.88
CA GLY A 81 13.72 -2.99 -0.73
C GLY A 81 13.35 -4.30 -0.02
N LEU A 82 12.06 -4.56 0.19
CA LEU A 82 11.59 -5.81 0.78
C LEU A 82 11.88 -7.03 -0.09
N LEU A 83 11.74 -6.92 -1.42
CA LEU A 83 12.08 -8.02 -2.33
C LEU A 83 13.59 -8.30 -2.33
N ILE A 84 14.43 -7.27 -2.30
CA ILE A 84 15.89 -7.44 -2.18
C ILE A 84 16.23 -8.08 -0.83
N LEU A 85 15.62 -7.63 0.26
CA LEU A 85 15.84 -8.23 1.57
C LEU A 85 15.40 -9.70 1.60
N LEU A 86 14.31 -10.06 0.93
CA LEU A 86 13.83 -11.43 0.84
C LEU A 86 14.82 -12.36 0.09
N THR A 87 15.63 -11.83 -0.83
CA THR A 87 16.62 -12.63 -1.57
C THR A 87 17.95 -12.77 -0.82
N ILE A 88 18.34 -11.78 -0.02
CA ILE A 88 19.64 -11.76 0.67
C ILE A 88 19.56 -12.22 2.13
N VAL A 89 18.42 -12.04 2.79
CA VAL A 89 18.23 -12.41 4.20
C VAL A 89 17.47 -13.73 4.29
N PRO A 90 18.00 -14.74 5.00
CA PRO A 90 17.25 -15.96 5.28
C PRO A 90 16.11 -15.63 6.24
N VAL A 91 14.90 -15.60 5.70
CA VAL A 91 13.65 -15.44 6.46
C VAL A 91 13.03 -16.83 6.67
N GLY A 92 12.39 -17.05 7.84
CA GLY A 92 11.68 -18.29 8.16
C GLY A 92 10.63 -18.67 7.10
N ASN A 93 10.35 -19.97 6.95
CA ASN A 93 9.51 -20.50 5.87
C ASN A 93 8.03 -20.14 6.03
#